data_AF-A0A392UKH1-F1
#
_entry.id   AF-A0A392UKH1-F1
#
_cell.length_a   1.000
_cell.length_b   1.000
_cell.length_c   1.000
_cell.angle_alpha   90.00
_cell.angle_beta   90.00
_cell.angle_gamma   90.00
#
_symmetry.space_group_name_H-M   'P 1'
#
loop_
_entity.id
_entity.type
_entity.pdbx_description
1 polymer ?
#
loop_
_entity_poly.entity_id
_entity_poly.type
_entity_poly.pdbx_seq_one_letter_code
_entity_poly.pdbx_strand_id
1 'polypeptide(L)' 'MIAPASSNDGADKWTIFVGGASGPTGAGAGIILENENGILIEVLLALSFKTSNNQAEYETFLAGLRLAEEVG' A
#
# COMPACT_ATOMS: atom_id res chain seq x y z
N MET A 1 -36.46 -10.58 14.62
CA MET A 1 -35.65 -10.94 13.44
C MET A 1 -34.22 -10.53 13.75
N ILE A 2 -33.29 -11.48 13.85
CA ILE A 2 -31.85 -11.19 13.96
C ILE A 2 -31.29 -11.43 12.56
N ALA A 3 -30.70 -10.41 11.94
CA ALA A 3 -29.99 -10.58 10.68
C ALA A 3 -28.78 -11.50 10.90
N PRO A 4 -28.43 -12.40 9.97
CA PRO A 4 -27.22 -13.19 10.12
C PRO A 4 -26.02 -12.23 10.10
N ALA A 5 -25.10 -12.42 11.03
CA ALA A 5 -23.80 -11.77 10.98
C ALA A 5 -23.16 -12.12 9.63
N SER A 6 -22.77 -11.09 8.89
CA SER A 6 -21.99 -11.22 7.65
C SER A 6 -20.66 -11.89 8.02
N SER A 7 -20.55 -13.18 7.76
CA SER A 7 -19.31 -13.94 7.90
C SER A 7 -18.30 -13.46 6.86
N ASN A 8 -17.55 -12.42 7.19
CA ASN A 8 -16.28 -12.07 6.56
C ASN A 8 -15.17 -12.12 7.62
N ASP A 9 -15.24 -13.12 8.50
CA ASP A 9 -14.51 -13.23 9.77
C ASP A 9 -13.08 -13.78 9.59
N GLY A 10 -12.31 -13.24 8.63
CA GLY A 10 -10.93 -13.73 8.44
C GLY A 10 -10.00 -12.95 7.52
N ALA A 11 -10.47 -11.94 6.78
CA ALA A 11 -9.58 -11.06 6.02
C ALA A 11 -9.56 -9.69 6.69
N ASP A 12 -8.42 -9.30 7.25
CA ASP A 12 -8.22 -7.96 7.79
C ASP A 12 -8.45 -6.96 6.65
N LYS A 13 -9.37 -6.02 6.85
CA LYS A 13 -9.62 -4.97 5.86
C LYS A 13 -8.54 -3.90 6.00
N TRP A 14 -7.73 -3.77 4.95
CA TRP A 14 -6.64 -2.79 4.88
C TRP A 14 -7.01 -1.57 4.04
N THR A 15 -6.70 -0.38 4.55
CA THR A 15 -6.66 0.88 3.79
C THR A 15 -5.23 1.14 3.35
N ILE A 16 -5.04 1.41 2.06
CA ILE A 16 -3.71 1.62 1.46
C ILE A 16 -3.54 3.09 1.11
N PHE A 17 -2.48 3.72 1.61
CA PHE A 17 -2.01 5.03 1.17
C PHE A 17 -0.69 4.85 0.42
N VAL A 18 -0.58 5.44 -0.77
CA VAL A 18 0.62 5.32 -1.62
C VAL A 18 1.06 6.69 -2.12
N GLY A 19 2.37 6.89 -2.25
CA GLY A 19 2.96 8.09 -2.84
C GLY A 19 4.34 7.81 -3.41
N GLY A 20 4.53 8.11 -4.69
CA GLY A 20 5.82 7.97 -5.38
C GLY A 20 6.41 9.31 -5.74
N ALA A 21 7.74 9.41 -5.77
CA ALA A 21 8.44 10.60 -6.23
C ALA A 21 9.70 10.24 -7.00
N SER A 22 10.05 11.07 -7.99
CA SER A 22 11.29 10.95 -8.73
C SER A 22 12.01 12.29 -8.77
N GLY A 23 13.35 12.26 -8.76
CA GLY A 23 14.19 13.43 -8.82
C GLY A 23 15.59 13.13 -9.35
N PRO A 24 16.43 14.16 -9.52
CA PRO A 24 17.80 14.00 -10.03
C PRO A 24 18.67 13.04 -9.20
N THR A 25 18.38 12.92 -7.91
CA THR A 25 19.13 12.07 -6.96
C THR A 25 18.60 10.64 -6.88
N GLY A 26 17.52 10.32 -7.59
CA GLY A 26 16.87 9.01 -7.56
C GLY A 26 15.36 9.12 -7.41
N ALA A 27 14.72 7.97 -7.22
CA ALA A 27 13.30 7.87 -7.04
C ALA A 27 12.96 6.98 -5.85
N GLY A 28 11.77 7.19 -5.30
CA GLY A 28 11.30 6.47 -4.13
C GLY A 28 9.79 6.33 -4.10
N ALA A 29 9.37 5.47 -3.20
CA ALA A 29 8.00 5.04 -3.02
C ALA A 29 7.71 4.97 -1.52
N GLY A 30 6.58 5.52 -1.10
CA GLY A 30 6.06 5.42 0.26
C GLY A 30 4.70 4.74 0.27
N ILE A 31 4.52 3.79 1.17
CA ILE A 31 3.32 2.97 1.33
C ILE A 31 2.97 2.94 2.82
N ILE A 32 1.69 3.16 3.14
CA ILE A 32 1.13 2.97 4.47
C ILE A 32 -0.07 2.04 4.34
N LEU A 33 -0.11 0.99 5.14
CA LEU A 33 -1.27 0.13 5.34
C LEU A 33 -1.83 0.35 6.73
N GLU A 34 -3.13 0.61 6.83
CA GLU A 34 -3.86 0.78 8.08
C GLU A 34 -5.05 -0.19 8.10
N ASN A 35 -5.15 -1.05 9.11
CA ASN A 35 -6.34 -1.87 9.32
C ASN A 35 -7.29 -1.24 10.35
N GLU A 36 -8.51 -1.78 10.45
CA GLU A 36 -9.54 -1.29 11.37
C GLU A 36 -9.17 -1.47 12.86
N ASN A 37 -8.15 -2.30 13.15
CA ASN A 37 -7.60 -2.50 14.49
C ASN A 37 -6.53 -1.46 14.86
N GLY A 38 -6.21 -0.52 13.96
CA GLY A 38 -5.18 0.49 14.15
C GLY A 38 -3.75 -0.02 13.97
N ILE A 39 -3.56 -1.19 13.35
CA ILE A 39 -2.23 -1.66 12.95
C ILE A 39 -1.77 -0.82 11.75
N LEU A 40 -0.56 -0.30 11.85
CA LEU A 40 0.10 0.47 10.81
C LEU A 40 1.34 -0.27 10.31
N ILE A 41 1.46 -0.40 8.98
CA ILE A 41 2.66 -0.87 8.30
C ILE A 41 3.14 0.26 7.38
N GLU A 42 4.33 0.78 7.66
CA GLU A 42 4.96 1.84 6.85
C GLU A 42 6.15 1.26 6.09
N VAL A 43 6.16 1.46 4.77
CA VAL A 43 7.22 0.98 3.88
C VAL A 43 7.72 2.12 3.01
N LEU A 44 9.04 2.29 2.98
CA LEU A 44 9.75 3.21 2.09
C LEU A 44 10.69 2.40 1.20
N LEU A 45 10.58 2.56 -0.12
CA LEU A 45 11.39 1.86 -1.10
C LEU A 45 12.16 2.87 -1.94
N ALA A 46 13.43 2.59 -2.22
CA ALA A 46 14.17 3.27 -3.28
C ALA A 46 13.93 2.53 -4.60
N LEU A 47 13.51 3.24 -5.64
CA LEU A 47 13.36 2.66 -6.97
C LEU A 47 14.74 2.62 -7.63
N SER A 48 15.24 1.41 -7.91
CA SER A 48 16.58 1.17 -8.46
C SER A 48 16.69 1.44 -9.96
N PHE A 49 15.70 2.10 -10.54
CA PHE A 49 15.63 2.42 -11.96
C PHE A 49 15.18 3.87 -12.17
N LYS A 50 15.59 4.44 -13.31
CA LYS A 50 15.18 5.79 -13.67
C LYS A 50 13.71 5.80 -14.02
N THR A 51 12.98 6.74 -13.43
CA THR A 51 11.53 6.85 -13.57
C THR A 51 11.11 8.32 -13.65
N SER A 52 9.97 8.62 -14.28
CA SER A 52 9.27 9.89 -14.13
C SER A 52 8.47 9.93 -12.82
N ASN A 53 7.92 11.10 -12.44
CA ASN A 53 7.05 11.21 -11.27
C ASN A 53 5.83 10.29 -11.38
N ASN A 54 5.12 10.34 -12.52
CA ASN A 54 3.95 9.50 -12.75
C ASN A 54 4.30 8.00 -12.68
N GLN A 55 5.42 7.60 -13.29
CA GLN A 55 5.88 6.22 -13.19
C GLN A 55 6.22 5.85 -11.74
N ALA A 56 6.84 6.73 -10.95
CA ALA A 56 7.11 6.46 -9.53
C ALA A 56 5.80 6.27 -8.74
N GLU A 57 4.78 7.09 -9.00
CA GLU A 57 3.45 6.93 -8.39
C GLU A 57 2.80 5.59 -8.77
N TYR A 58 2.82 5.21 -10.05
CA TYR A 58 2.27 3.93 -10.52
C TYR A 58 3.00 2.72 -9.93
N GLU A 59 4.33 2.77 -9.88
CA GLU A 59 5.14 1.70 -9.30
C GLU A 59 4.91 1.58 -7.79
N THR A 60 4.75 2.71 -7.09
CA THR A 60 4.38 2.71 -5.66
C THR A 60 3.01 2.10 -5.45
N PHE A 61 2.03 2.42 -6.31
CA PHE A 61 0.69 1.83 -6.23
C PHE A 61 0.73 0.31 -6.43
N LEU A 62 1.45 -0.18 -7.43
CA LEU A 62 1.62 -1.62 -7.67
C LEU A 62 2.32 -2.32 -6.50
N ALA A 63 3.36 -1.71 -5.93
CA ALA A 63 4.03 -2.23 -4.74
C ALA A 63 3.09 -2.27 -3.53
N GLY A 64 2.25 -1.25 -3.34
CA GLY A 64 1.24 -1.22 -2.28
C GLY A 64 0.20 -2.32 -2.40
N LEU A 65 -0.27 -2.63 -3.62
CA LEU A 65 -1.17 -3.76 -3.86
C LEU A 65 -0.53 -5.11 -3.53
N ARG A 66 0.74 -5.31 -3.91
CA ARG A 66 1.49 -6.53 -3.58
C ARG A 66 1.68 -6.70 -2.07
N LEU A 67 1.99 -5.60 -1.37
CA LEU A 67 2.13 -5.62 0.08
C LEU A 67 0.80 -5.97 0.75
N ALA A 68 -0.31 -5.41 0.27
CA ALA A 68 -1.64 -5.73 0.79
C ALA A 68 -2.04 -7.20 0.57
N GLU A 69 -1.64 -7.82 -0.55
CA GLU A 69 -1.82 -9.26 -0.80
C GLU A 69 -0.98 -10.13 0.15
N GLU A 70 0.17 -9.64 0.62
CA GLU A 70 1.03 -10.39 1.54
C GLU A 70 0.53 -10.34 2.99
N VAL A 71 -0.13 -9.24 3.39
CA VAL A 71 -0.58 -9.01 4.77
C VAL A 71 -2.08 -9.29 5.00
N GLY A 72 -2.83 -9.60 3.94
CA GLY A 72 -4.29 -9.78 3.96
C GLY A 72 -4.73 -11.19 3.57
#